data_AF-A0A2T7TMQ7-F1
#
_entry.id   AF-A0A2T7TMQ7-F1
#
_cell.length_a   1.000
_cell.length_b   1.000
_cell.length_c   1.000
_cell.angle_alpha   90.00
_cell.angle_beta   90.00
_cell.angle_gamma   90.00
#
_symmetry.space_group_name_H-M   'P 1'
#
loop_
_entity.id
_entity.type
_entity.pdbx_description
1 polymer ?
#
loop_
_entity_poly.entity_id
_entity_poly.type
_entity_poly.pdbx_seq_one_letter_code
_entity_poly.pdbx_strand_id
1 'polypeptide(L)'
;MSENSRALEAVKFPRYERRGIFMGLKWYQLLLLAAGVLVASTASALRGPVGFFASGPMWLSLILLGLLQYSRIPYPVWAGHAALFLSRLATRQTRFLVRPERPALAGHLALPGGLGNLELRRASTGESFIVDARAKEAIAVLRCSAKSFALLDSDDKAWAVQAWSRVQAGMSQRSSVARIAVQDYTVPYLSSALRNFYERTVPQPSSTPRELTWGQRAYEDLIAAAGSAMSHDLLLALVVDTGKARRRIKESGGGLVGVEQVLRLEVEAMTTALGTHNVRVEEWLPETGVLDVVRGAFDPAAPTTLVRQPAVSTTPPGPGPQNDTEPRAPGVASGPMAVDEHWTYVRTDSGFHQTFWIAEWPRQKVFPGFLHPLIYVGEFRHTVTEVIRAVPTTEALRDIRSAQEAHETRRRINTRFDRPLTREQRAEEEEVTQREEEIVAGHGDVRPAAYVTITAGTLQELARHRQELESAAAGAFVELRLLAGQQWAAFVAGASRSGGDCDEWGTAIRSICTGRREPPGAEGTTEAGSARPQPNVGVRASQFGEDGRCRARRKRVRQRLGEP
;
A
#
# COMPACT_ATOMS: atom_id res chain seq x y z
N MET A 1 -9.73 -2.77 -34.86
CA MET A 1 -9.81 -1.89 -33.67
C MET A 1 -10.92 -0.90 -33.95
N SER A 2 -12.10 -1.07 -33.36
CA SER A 2 -13.27 -0.23 -33.66
C SER A 2 -13.08 1.18 -33.08
N GLU A 3 -13.69 2.19 -33.72
CA GLU A 3 -13.63 3.60 -33.33
C GLU A 3 -14.08 3.85 -31.87
N ASN A 4 -14.87 2.94 -31.28
CA ASN A 4 -15.28 3.00 -29.87
C ASN A 4 -14.14 2.77 -28.87
N SER A 5 -12.98 2.22 -29.26
CA SER A 5 -11.87 1.96 -28.32
C SER A 5 -11.08 3.22 -27.92
N ARG A 6 -11.36 4.38 -28.53
CA ARG A 6 -10.66 5.65 -28.27
C ARG A 6 -11.44 6.61 -27.39
N ALA A 7 -12.75 6.41 -27.24
CA ALA A 7 -13.56 7.28 -26.40
C ALA A 7 -13.24 7.04 -24.91
N LEU A 8 -13.04 8.12 -24.17
CA LEU A 8 -12.92 8.08 -22.72
C LEU A 8 -14.22 7.54 -22.13
N GLU A 9 -14.20 6.31 -21.60
CA GLU A 9 -15.39 5.67 -21.04
C GLU A 9 -15.50 5.95 -19.53
N ALA A 10 -16.73 6.17 -19.06
CA ALA A 10 -16.99 6.36 -17.66
C ALA A 10 -16.98 4.99 -16.94
N VAL A 11 -16.09 4.86 -15.94
CA VAL A 11 -15.85 3.60 -15.23
C VAL A 11 -16.68 3.59 -13.94
N LYS A 12 -17.17 2.40 -13.56
CA LYS A 12 -17.81 2.15 -12.28
C LYS A 12 -16.88 1.31 -11.42
N PHE A 13 -16.64 1.74 -10.18
CA PHE A 13 -15.86 0.94 -9.23
C PHE A 13 -16.73 -0.14 -8.57
N PRO A 14 -16.17 -1.34 -8.34
CA PRO A 14 -16.86 -2.38 -7.61
C PRO A 14 -17.13 -1.93 -6.17
N ARG A 15 -18.21 -2.44 -5.58
CA ARG A 15 -18.54 -2.11 -4.19
C ARG A 15 -17.58 -2.83 -3.25
N TYR A 16 -17.27 -2.19 -2.13
CA TYR A 16 -16.58 -2.89 -1.04
C TYR A 16 -17.51 -3.98 -0.49
N GLU A 17 -17.21 -5.25 -0.74
CA GLU A 17 -18.00 -6.40 -0.26
C GLU A 17 -18.15 -6.37 1.26
N ARG A 18 -19.35 -6.06 1.75
CA ARG A 18 -19.68 -6.16 3.18
C ARG A 18 -20.21 -7.55 3.47
N ARG A 19 -19.31 -8.47 3.86
CA ARG A 19 -19.69 -9.82 4.27
C ARG A 19 -20.35 -9.82 5.66
N GLY A 20 -21.67 -9.66 5.68
CA GLY A 20 -22.54 -10.06 6.79
C GLY A 20 -23.03 -11.50 6.59
N ILE A 21 -23.15 -12.26 7.68
CA ILE A 21 -23.60 -13.67 7.64
C ILE A 21 -25.14 -13.74 7.62
N PHE A 22 -25.80 -12.83 8.34
CA PHE A 22 -27.27 -12.77 8.40
C PHE A 22 -27.74 -11.33 8.57
N MET A 23 -28.63 -10.83 7.70
CA MET A 23 -29.14 -9.43 7.70
C MET A 23 -28.07 -8.33 7.71
N GLY A 24 -26.87 -8.58 7.17
CA GLY A 24 -25.76 -7.64 7.22
C GLY A 24 -25.01 -7.60 8.56
N LEU A 25 -25.44 -8.38 9.56
CA LEU A 25 -24.74 -8.53 10.83
C LEU A 25 -23.58 -9.53 10.71
N LYS A 26 -22.47 -9.20 11.36
CA LYS A 26 -21.30 -10.08 11.51
C LYS A 26 -21.56 -11.13 12.60
N TRP A 27 -20.86 -12.27 12.55
CA TRP A 27 -21.08 -13.39 13.48
C TRP A 27 -20.98 -12.97 14.96
N TYR A 28 -20.09 -12.04 15.30
CA TYR A 28 -19.93 -11.56 16.67
C TYR A 28 -21.14 -10.73 17.14
N GLN A 29 -21.84 -10.03 16.24
CA GLN A 29 -23.07 -9.30 16.60
C GLN A 29 -24.20 -10.29 16.85
N LEU A 30 -24.28 -11.37 16.06
CA LEU A 30 -25.23 -12.47 16.30
C LEU A 30 -24.95 -13.16 17.63
N LEU A 31 -23.67 -13.35 17.99
CA LEU A 31 -23.29 -13.93 19.28
C LEU A 31 -23.67 -13.00 20.44
N LEU A 32 -23.41 -11.70 20.34
CA LEU A 32 -23.82 -10.72 21.35
C LEU A 32 -25.35 -10.66 21.52
N LEU A 33 -26.10 -10.71 20.41
CA LEU A 33 -27.56 -10.79 20.43
C LEU A 33 -28.04 -12.08 21.10
N ALA A 34 -27.48 -13.23 20.72
CA ALA A 34 -27.83 -14.52 21.29
C ALA A 34 -27.50 -14.57 22.79
N ALA A 35 -26.36 -14.01 23.21
CA ALA A 35 -25.98 -13.90 24.62
C ALA A 35 -26.94 -13.01 25.40
N GLY A 36 -27.36 -11.87 24.84
CA GLY A 36 -28.38 -11.00 25.45
C GLY A 36 -29.71 -11.74 25.65
N VAL A 37 -30.21 -12.43 24.61
CA VAL A 37 -31.44 -13.24 24.69
C VAL A 37 -31.29 -14.40 25.69
N LEU A 38 -30.13 -15.03 25.76
CA LEU A 38 -29.84 -16.10 26.73
C LEU A 38 -29.86 -15.57 28.17
N VAL A 39 -29.24 -14.41 28.44
CA VAL A 39 -29.28 -13.79 29.77
C VAL A 39 -30.71 -13.44 30.16
N ALA A 40 -31.49 -12.84 29.24
CA ALA A 40 -32.88 -12.48 29.48
C ALA A 40 -33.77 -13.71 29.76
N SER A 41 -33.62 -14.77 28.97
CA SER A 41 -34.38 -16.02 29.13
C SER A 41 -34.01 -16.77 30.41
N THR A 42 -32.72 -16.87 30.73
CA THR A 42 -32.25 -17.54 31.96
C THR A 42 -32.69 -16.78 33.21
N ALA A 43 -32.59 -15.44 33.20
CA ALA A 43 -33.03 -14.62 34.32
C ALA A 43 -34.56 -14.68 34.52
N SER A 44 -35.32 -14.75 33.43
CA SER A 44 -36.77 -14.96 33.47
C SER A 44 -37.14 -16.35 34.00
N ALA A 45 -36.42 -17.40 33.58
CA ALA A 45 -36.67 -18.77 34.03
C ALA A 45 -36.39 -18.97 35.54
N LEU A 46 -35.37 -18.31 36.10
CA LEU A 46 -34.98 -18.46 37.51
C LEU A 46 -35.79 -17.61 38.48
N ARG A 47 -36.21 -16.40 38.09
CA ARG A 47 -36.82 -15.39 38.98
C ARG A 47 -38.12 -14.80 38.45
N GLY A 48 -38.70 -15.40 37.40
CA GLY A 48 -39.92 -14.91 36.76
C GLY A 48 -39.78 -13.51 36.18
N PRO A 49 -40.89 -12.73 36.08
CA PRO A 49 -40.89 -11.38 35.51
C PRO A 49 -39.94 -10.41 36.22
N VAL A 50 -39.77 -10.56 37.54
CA VAL A 50 -38.86 -9.71 38.33
C VAL A 50 -37.40 -9.92 37.91
N GLY A 51 -37.01 -11.16 37.60
CA GLY A 51 -35.68 -11.49 37.09
C GLY A 51 -35.38 -10.85 35.73
N PHE A 52 -36.38 -10.79 34.85
CA PHE A 52 -36.25 -10.17 33.53
C PHE A 52 -36.00 -8.65 33.62
N PHE A 53 -36.76 -7.94 34.46
CA PHE A 53 -36.57 -6.50 34.64
C PHE A 53 -35.29 -6.16 35.42
N ALA A 54 -34.95 -6.94 36.45
CA ALA A 54 -33.73 -6.73 37.23
C ALA A 54 -32.45 -6.95 36.41
N SER A 55 -32.45 -7.93 35.50
CA SER A 55 -31.36 -8.16 34.54
C SER A 55 -31.45 -7.25 33.28
N GLY A 56 -32.49 -6.41 33.20
CA GLY A 56 -32.76 -5.41 32.17
C GLY A 56 -31.52 -4.73 31.61
N PRO A 57 -30.74 -4.03 32.45
CA PRO A 57 -29.55 -3.30 32.01
C PRO A 57 -28.49 -4.21 31.35
N MET A 58 -28.35 -5.46 31.78
CA MET A 58 -27.33 -6.38 31.29
C MET A 58 -27.68 -6.95 29.91
N TRP A 59 -28.89 -7.51 29.74
CA TRP A 59 -29.27 -8.05 28.44
C TRP A 59 -29.53 -6.95 27.42
N LEU A 60 -30.09 -5.81 27.84
CA LEU A 60 -30.31 -4.66 26.97
C LEU A 60 -28.98 -4.10 26.47
N SER A 61 -27.98 -3.92 27.35
CA SER A 61 -26.66 -3.43 26.94
C SER A 61 -25.96 -4.37 25.95
N LEU A 62 -26.06 -5.69 26.11
CA LEU A 62 -25.51 -6.67 25.16
C LEU A 62 -26.18 -6.59 23.78
N ILE A 63 -27.50 -6.49 23.74
CA ILE A 63 -28.27 -6.33 22.50
C ILE A 63 -27.92 -4.98 21.84
N LEU A 64 -27.88 -3.92 22.64
CA LEU A 64 -27.58 -2.56 22.22
C LEU A 64 -26.15 -2.45 21.65
N LEU A 65 -25.15 -3.07 22.29
CA LEU A 65 -23.77 -3.18 21.79
C LEU A 65 -23.67 -3.96 20.47
N GLY A 66 -24.52 -4.97 20.27
CA GLY A 66 -24.58 -5.73 19.02
C GLY A 66 -25.17 -4.93 17.85
N LEU A 67 -26.17 -4.09 18.14
CA LEU A 67 -26.95 -3.36 17.12
C LEU A 67 -26.42 -1.96 16.82
N LEU A 68 -25.91 -1.25 17.82
CA LEU A 68 -25.41 0.10 17.59
C LEU A 68 -24.19 0.08 16.69
N GLN A 69 -24.16 1.07 15.80
CA GLN A 69 -23.06 1.32 14.89
C GLN A 69 -22.76 2.81 14.93
N TYR A 70 -21.50 3.17 15.15
CA TYR A 70 -21.04 4.55 15.03
C TYR A 70 -20.29 4.69 13.71
N SER A 71 -20.69 5.64 12.87
CA SER A 71 -20.05 5.90 11.57
C SER A 71 -19.87 4.65 10.70
N ARG A 72 -20.90 3.78 10.67
CA ARG A 72 -20.92 2.52 9.89
C ARG A 72 -19.90 1.46 10.36
N ILE A 73 -19.34 1.60 11.57
CA ILE A 73 -18.49 0.61 12.23
C ILE A 73 -19.21 0.11 13.50
N PRO A 74 -19.36 -1.21 13.70
CA PRO A 74 -19.93 -1.74 14.94
C PRO A 74 -19.10 -1.37 16.18
N TYR A 75 -19.77 -1.02 17.29
CA TYR A 75 -19.09 -0.67 18.55
C TYR A 75 -18.06 -1.70 19.04
N PRO A 76 -18.26 -3.02 18.89
CA PRO A 76 -17.25 -4.01 19.29
C PRO A 76 -15.92 -3.86 18.55
N VAL A 77 -15.95 -3.41 17.29
CA VAL A 77 -14.73 -3.15 16.51
C VAL A 77 -14.03 -1.89 17.04
N TRP A 78 -14.80 -0.85 17.34
CA TRP A 78 -14.29 0.36 18.00
C TRP A 78 -13.67 0.06 19.37
N ALA A 79 -14.33 -0.78 20.17
CA ALA A 79 -13.82 -1.24 21.45
C ALA A 79 -12.52 -2.04 21.29
N GLY A 80 -12.42 -2.88 20.25
CA GLY A 80 -11.19 -3.59 19.91
C GLY A 80 -10.04 -2.64 19.55
N HIS A 81 -10.30 -1.62 18.71
CA HIS A 81 -9.30 -0.60 18.38
C HIS A 81 -8.87 0.20 19.61
N ALA A 82 -9.83 0.58 20.46
CA ALA A 82 -9.57 1.29 21.71
C ALA A 82 -8.75 0.43 22.67
N ALA A 83 -9.10 -0.84 22.86
CA ALA A 83 -8.37 -1.76 23.72
C ALA A 83 -6.93 -1.99 23.23
N LEU A 84 -6.75 -2.22 21.92
CA LEU A 84 -5.42 -2.37 21.33
C LEU A 84 -4.59 -1.10 21.49
N PHE A 85 -5.15 0.08 21.23
CA PHE A 85 -4.45 1.34 21.44
C PHE A 85 -4.12 1.57 22.92
N LEU A 86 -5.06 1.35 23.84
CA LEU A 86 -4.83 1.49 25.27
C LEU A 86 -3.77 0.52 25.78
N SER A 87 -3.74 -0.71 25.26
CA SER A 87 -2.68 -1.68 25.58
C SER A 87 -1.31 -1.23 25.06
N ARG A 88 -1.25 -0.65 23.85
CA ARG A 88 -0.02 -0.04 23.29
C ARG A 88 0.42 1.18 24.07
N LEU A 89 -0.53 1.98 24.54
CA LEU A 89 -0.26 3.14 25.39
C LEU A 89 0.30 2.70 26.75
N ALA A 90 -0.30 1.69 27.37
CA ALA A 90 0.17 1.12 28.64
C ALA A 90 1.56 0.48 28.51
N THR A 91 1.84 -0.17 27.38
CA THR A 91 3.15 -0.75 27.06
C THR A 91 4.15 0.26 26.49
N ARG A 92 3.77 1.55 26.40
CA ARG A 92 4.57 2.66 25.84
C ARG A 92 5.07 2.43 24.42
N GLN A 93 4.37 1.61 23.64
CA GLN A 93 4.68 1.34 22.23
C GLN A 93 4.25 2.48 21.29
N THR A 94 3.44 3.43 21.78
CA THR A 94 3.00 4.62 21.02
C THR A 94 4.05 5.72 20.98
N ARG A 95 5.12 5.61 21.78
CA ARG A 95 6.19 6.59 21.88
C ARG A 95 7.52 6.00 21.46
N PHE A 96 8.17 6.65 20.52
CA PHE A 96 9.52 6.34 20.11
C PHE A 96 10.40 7.56 20.35
N LEU A 97 11.53 7.33 21.01
CA LEU A 97 12.58 8.32 21.21
C LEU A 97 13.90 7.65 20.87
N VAL A 98 14.64 8.26 19.95
CA VAL A 98 16.00 7.81 19.64
C VAL A 98 16.86 7.96 20.89
N ARG A 99 17.75 6.98 21.11
CA ARG A 99 18.78 7.03 22.15
C ARG A 99 20.12 7.23 21.46
N PRO A 100 20.62 8.48 21.33
CA PRO A 100 21.83 8.78 20.57
C PRO A 100 23.08 8.05 21.08
N GLU A 101 23.07 7.69 22.37
CA GLU A 101 24.15 6.98 23.05
C GLU A 101 24.31 5.51 22.61
N ARG A 102 23.28 4.92 21.97
CA ARG A 102 23.34 3.54 21.52
C ARG A 102 23.91 3.46 20.10
N PRO A 103 24.92 2.60 19.86
CA PRO A 103 25.45 2.42 18.51
C PRO A 103 24.36 1.85 17.60
N ALA A 104 24.09 2.51 16.49
CA ALA A 104 23.25 1.98 15.43
C ALA A 104 24.05 0.96 14.60
N LEU A 105 23.45 -0.19 14.30
CA LEU A 105 24.03 -1.17 13.39
C LEU A 105 24.09 -0.55 11.99
N ALA A 106 25.27 -0.51 11.38
CA ALA A 106 25.46 0.02 10.04
C ALA A 106 24.58 -0.76 9.03
N GLY A 107 23.82 -0.04 8.22
CA GLY A 107 22.91 -0.62 7.22
C GLY A 107 21.49 -0.91 7.72
N HIS A 108 21.18 -0.73 9.00
CA HIS A 108 19.80 -0.78 9.49
C HIS A 108 19.21 0.63 9.56
N LEU A 109 17.94 0.75 9.16
CA LEU A 109 17.18 1.98 9.36
C LEU A 109 16.72 2.05 10.82
N ALA A 110 17.16 3.09 11.54
CA ALA A 110 16.76 3.34 12.93
C ALA A 110 15.31 3.87 12.99
N LEU A 111 14.35 3.02 12.62
CA LEU A 111 12.94 3.37 12.55
C LEU A 111 12.13 2.77 13.72
N PRO A 112 11.09 3.49 14.18
CA PRO A 112 10.16 3.01 15.22
C PRO A 112 9.46 1.68 14.91
N GLY A 113 9.30 0.86 15.96
CA GLY A 113 8.48 -0.35 15.94
C GLY A 113 9.02 -1.43 15.01
N GLY A 114 8.13 -2.05 14.22
CA GLY A 114 8.47 -3.13 13.30
C GLY A 114 9.40 -2.71 12.15
N LEU A 115 9.55 -1.41 11.89
CA LEU A 115 10.40 -0.88 10.83
C LEU A 115 11.89 -0.87 11.18
N GLY A 116 12.26 -1.04 12.46
CA GLY A 116 13.66 -1.06 12.89
C GLY A 116 14.47 -2.24 12.34
N ASN A 117 13.79 -3.24 11.78
CA ASN A 117 14.43 -4.41 11.16
C ASN A 117 14.70 -4.24 9.65
N LEU A 118 14.33 -3.09 9.08
CA LEU A 118 14.58 -2.81 7.68
C LEU A 118 16.07 -2.56 7.45
N GLU A 119 16.66 -3.37 6.56
CA GLU A 119 18.04 -3.23 6.14
C GLU A 119 18.11 -2.47 4.82
N LEU A 120 18.81 -1.35 4.80
CA LEU A 120 19.16 -0.63 3.57
C LEU A 120 20.46 -1.21 3.02
N ARG A 121 20.42 -1.71 1.79
CA ARG A 121 21.54 -2.33 1.11
C ARG A 121 21.86 -1.56 -0.16
N ARG A 122 23.15 -1.39 -0.44
CA ARG A 122 23.64 -0.81 -1.69
C ARG A 122 23.83 -1.92 -2.71
N ALA A 123 23.27 -1.71 -3.89
CA ALA A 123 23.43 -2.56 -5.06
C ALA A 123 24.82 -2.37 -5.69
N SER A 124 25.24 -3.33 -6.50
CA SER A 124 26.54 -3.35 -7.18
C SER A 124 26.82 -2.12 -8.06
N THR A 125 25.78 -1.54 -8.65
CA THR A 125 25.86 -0.37 -9.55
C THR A 125 25.58 0.97 -8.87
N GLY A 126 25.43 0.98 -7.54
CA GLY A 126 25.33 2.20 -6.74
C GLY A 126 23.93 2.61 -6.29
N GLU A 127 22.87 1.95 -6.79
CA GLU A 127 21.50 2.11 -6.31
C GLU A 127 21.32 1.43 -4.94
N SER A 128 20.13 1.56 -4.35
CA SER A 128 19.84 0.94 -3.06
C SER A 128 18.49 0.22 -3.01
N PHE A 129 18.41 -0.83 -2.21
CA PHE A 129 17.17 -1.53 -1.92
C PHE A 129 17.02 -1.83 -0.45
N ILE A 130 15.77 -1.92 -0.02
CA ILE A 130 15.42 -2.22 1.36
C ILE A 130 15.07 -3.71 1.44
N VAL A 131 15.58 -4.41 2.45
CA VAL A 131 15.24 -5.80 2.73
C VAL A 131 14.52 -5.89 4.07
N ASP A 132 13.35 -6.51 4.05
CA ASP A 132 12.64 -6.92 5.26
C ASP A 132 12.78 -8.44 5.43
N ALA A 133 13.64 -8.84 6.36
CA ALA A 133 13.85 -10.26 6.67
C ALA A 133 12.64 -10.93 7.34
N ARG A 134 11.80 -10.16 8.05
CA ARG A 134 10.64 -10.66 8.77
C ARG A 134 9.47 -10.93 7.82
N ALA A 135 9.21 -9.96 6.94
CA ALA A 135 8.20 -10.08 5.89
C ALA A 135 8.67 -10.95 4.70
N LYS A 136 9.99 -11.18 4.58
CA LYS A 136 10.64 -11.81 3.42
C LYS A 136 10.41 -11.00 2.15
N GLU A 137 10.56 -9.69 2.23
CA GLU A 137 10.35 -8.78 1.12
C GLU A 137 11.60 -7.98 0.77
N ALA A 138 11.75 -7.66 -0.51
CA ALA A 138 12.76 -6.74 -1.02
C ALA A 138 12.08 -5.61 -1.77
N ILE A 139 12.53 -4.38 -1.54
CA ILE A 139 11.83 -3.16 -1.96
C ILE A 139 12.81 -2.27 -2.73
N ALA A 140 12.47 -1.96 -3.98
CA ALA A 140 13.14 -0.95 -4.77
C ALA A 140 12.27 0.31 -4.83
N VAL A 141 12.86 1.48 -4.62
CA VAL A 141 12.15 2.77 -4.72
C VAL A 141 12.62 3.49 -5.98
N LEU A 142 11.68 3.78 -6.86
CA LEU A 142 11.91 4.42 -8.14
C LEU A 142 11.34 5.83 -8.11
N ARG A 143 12.08 6.81 -8.61
CA ARG A 143 11.56 8.14 -8.91
C ARG A 143 11.01 8.16 -10.32
N CYS A 144 9.81 8.68 -10.45
CA CYS A 144 9.09 8.72 -11.72
C CYS A 144 8.73 10.17 -12.06
N SER A 145 8.61 10.45 -13.35
CA SER A 145 7.94 11.65 -13.84
C SER A 145 6.91 11.30 -14.90
N ALA A 146 5.81 12.04 -14.90
CA ALA A 146 4.69 11.85 -15.81
C ALA A 146 4.30 13.19 -16.43
N LYS A 147 3.79 13.16 -17.67
CA LYS A 147 3.10 14.34 -18.22
C LYS A 147 1.80 14.57 -17.44
N SER A 148 1.41 15.84 -17.28
CA SER A 148 0.17 16.17 -16.59
C SER A 148 -1.04 15.54 -17.28
N PHE A 149 -1.66 14.56 -16.61
CA PHE A 149 -2.83 13.85 -17.12
C PHE A 149 -3.99 14.81 -17.44
N ALA A 150 -4.09 15.92 -16.70
CA ALA A 150 -5.13 16.92 -16.91
C ALA A 150 -5.06 17.58 -18.29
N LEU A 151 -3.84 17.78 -18.80
CA LEU A 151 -3.56 18.46 -20.08
C LEU A 151 -3.64 17.54 -21.31
N LEU A 152 -3.80 16.23 -21.09
CA LEU A 152 -3.98 15.27 -22.18
C LEU A 152 -5.38 15.41 -22.81
N ASP A 153 -5.46 15.10 -24.11
CA ASP A 153 -6.74 14.98 -24.80
C ASP A 153 -7.50 13.71 -24.34
N SER A 154 -8.74 13.54 -24.78
CA SER A 154 -9.57 12.40 -24.36
C SER A 154 -8.99 11.05 -24.77
N ASP A 155 -8.34 11.00 -25.93
CA ASP A 155 -7.84 9.78 -26.55
C ASP A 155 -6.55 9.32 -25.87
N ASP A 156 -5.65 10.27 -25.58
CA ASP A 156 -4.44 10.05 -24.79
C ASP A 156 -4.79 9.66 -23.36
N LYS A 157 -5.82 10.26 -22.76
CA LYS A 157 -6.33 9.85 -21.44
C LYS A 157 -6.82 8.40 -21.46
N ALA A 158 -7.62 8.02 -22.46
CA ALA A 158 -8.11 6.65 -22.61
C ALA A 158 -6.95 5.67 -22.82
N TRP A 159 -5.97 6.02 -23.67
CA TRP A 159 -4.79 5.20 -23.91
C TRP A 159 -3.92 5.04 -22.68
N ALA A 160 -3.72 6.11 -21.90
CA ALA A 160 -2.98 6.06 -20.64
C ALA A 160 -3.66 5.08 -19.67
N VAL A 161 -4.97 5.19 -19.46
CA VAL A 161 -5.72 4.26 -18.58
C VAL A 161 -5.56 2.80 -19.03
N GLN A 162 -5.66 2.55 -20.33
CA GLN A 162 -5.45 1.20 -20.88
C GLN A 162 -4.01 0.70 -20.72
N ALA A 163 -3.02 1.57 -20.89
CA ALA A 163 -1.62 1.25 -20.64
C ALA A 163 -1.37 0.94 -19.17
N TRP A 164 -1.98 1.67 -18.24
CA TRP A 164 -1.89 1.41 -16.80
C TRP A 164 -2.52 0.06 -16.42
N SER A 165 -3.67 -0.27 -17.02
CA SER A 165 -4.30 -1.59 -16.87
C SER A 165 -3.37 -2.73 -17.31
N ARG A 166 -2.64 -2.57 -18.44
CA ARG A 166 -1.67 -3.56 -18.90
C ARG A 166 -0.48 -3.74 -17.94
N VAL A 167 0.01 -2.66 -17.33
CA VAL A 167 1.07 -2.73 -16.31
C VAL A 167 0.62 -3.59 -15.13
N GLN A 168 -0.60 -3.35 -14.64
CA GLN A 168 -1.19 -4.11 -13.52
C GLN A 168 -1.47 -5.57 -13.88
N ALA A 169 -1.95 -5.84 -15.11
CA ALA A 169 -2.12 -7.19 -15.60
C ALA A 169 -0.78 -7.94 -15.66
N GLY A 170 0.27 -7.31 -16.20
CA GLY A 170 1.62 -7.88 -16.21
C GLY A 170 2.17 -8.15 -14.81
N MET A 171 1.85 -7.31 -13.83
CA MET A 171 2.20 -7.53 -12.43
C MET A 171 1.53 -8.78 -11.86
N SER A 172 0.22 -8.99 -12.12
CA SER A 172 -0.53 -10.16 -11.62
C SER A 172 0.01 -11.51 -12.14
N GLN A 173 0.62 -11.52 -13.33
CA GLN A 173 1.21 -12.71 -13.93
C GLN A 173 2.57 -13.07 -13.32
N ARG A 174 3.24 -12.11 -12.67
CA ARG A 174 4.56 -12.31 -12.05
C ARG A 174 4.43 -12.61 -10.57
N SER A 175 4.58 -13.89 -10.22
CA SER A 175 4.50 -14.36 -8.83
C SER A 175 5.53 -13.79 -7.85
N SER A 176 6.60 -13.14 -8.35
CA SER A 176 7.60 -12.41 -7.55
C SER A 176 7.05 -11.10 -6.98
N VAL A 177 6.24 -10.39 -7.75
CA VAL A 177 5.82 -9.03 -7.39
C VAL A 177 4.64 -9.16 -6.42
N ALA A 178 4.85 -8.73 -5.19
CA ALA A 178 3.82 -8.76 -4.16
C ALA A 178 2.86 -7.58 -4.35
N ARG A 179 3.42 -6.39 -4.50
CA ARG A 179 2.68 -5.13 -4.62
C ARG A 179 3.56 -4.04 -5.20
N ILE A 180 2.89 -3.00 -5.70
CA ILE A 180 3.50 -1.69 -5.95
C ILE A 180 2.83 -0.66 -5.05
N ALA A 181 3.58 0.33 -4.58
CA ALA A 181 3.03 1.51 -3.93
C ALA A 181 3.40 2.73 -4.76
N VAL A 182 2.40 3.39 -5.32
CA VAL A 182 2.55 4.65 -6.06
C VAL A 182 2.23 5.77 -5.10
N GLN A 183 3.14 6.72 -4.96
CA GLN A 183 3.00 7.84 -4.04
C GLN A 183 3.17 9.13 -4.82
N ASP A 184 2.21 10.04 -4.68
CA ASP A 184 2.37 11.42 -5.05
C ASP A 184 2.56 12.26 -3.80
N TYR A 185 3.75 12.84 -3.66
CA TYR A 185 4.09 13.70 -2.55
C TYR A 185 4.04 15.16 -2.98
N THR A 186 3.06 15.87 -2.43
CA THR A 186 2.83 17.27 -2.70
C THR A 186 3.49 18.12 -1.61
N VAL A 187 4.43 18.99 -2.01
CA VAL A 187 5.10 19.95 -1.12
C VAL A 187 4.92 21.38 -1.60
N PRO A 188 4.70 22.33 -0.67
CA PRO A 188 4.77 23.74 -0.99
C PRO A 188 6.23 24.09 -1.28
N TYR A 189 6.44 24.59 -2.49
CA TYR A 189 7.69 25.11 -2.98
C TYR A 189 7.72 26.61 -2.64
N LEU A 190 8.49 26.97 -1.61
CA LEU A 190 8.63 28.36 -1.18
C LEU A 190 9.15 29.22 -2.34
N SER A 191 8.58 30.40 -2.53
CA SER A 191 9.03 31.39 -3.53
C SER A 191 10.52 31.74 -3.39
N SER A 192 11.06 31.68 -2.17
CA SER A 192 12.49 31.88 -1.91
C SER A 192 13.37 30.84 -2.58
N ALA A 193 12.90 29.60 -2.80
CA ALA A 193 13.66 28.59 -3.53
C ALA A 193 13.75 28.91 -5.03
N LEU A 194 12.70 29.49 -5.65
CA LEU A 194 12.79 29.99 -7.03
C LEU A 194 13.76 31.17 -7.12
N ARG A 195 13.68 32.11 -6.17
CA ARG A 195 14.62 33.24 -6.08
C ARG A 195 16.07 32.76 -5.95
N ASN A 196 16.35 31.85 -5.02
CA ASN A 196 17.68 31.28 -4.80
C ASN A 196 18.20 30.52 -6.03
N PHE A 197 17.34 29.80 -6.75
CA PHE A 197 17.73 29.15 -8.01
C PHE A 197 18.08 30.18 -9.08
N TYR A 198 17.26 31.21 -9.25
CA TYR A 198 17.51 32.29 -10.20
C TYR A 198 18.83 33.02 -9.89
N GLU A 199 19.04 33.43 -8.65
CA GLU A 199 20.28 34.11 -8.20
C GLU A 199 21.54 33.27 -8.42
N ARG A 200 21.45 31.94 -8.34
CA ARG A 200 22.57 31.03 -8.60
C ARG A 200 22.80 30.74 -10.08
N THR A 201 21.74 30.74 -10.88
CA THR A 201 21.81 30.37 -12.31
C THR A 201 22.12 31.56 -13.19
N VAL A 202 21.72 32.77 -12.78
CA VAL A 202 22.07 34.00 -13.47
C VAL A 202 23.54 34.31 -13.20
N PRO A 203 24.39 34.44 -14.23
CA PRO A 203 25.77 34.87 -14.06
C PRO A 203 25.80 36.22 -13.35
N GLN A 204 26.48 36.30 -12.20
CA GLN A 204 26.63 37.59 -11.52
C GLN A 204 27.44 38.53 -12.42
N PRO A 205 26.93 39.75 -12.71
CA PRO A 205 27.65 40.68 -13.55
C PRO A 205 28.97 41.08 -12.88
N SER A 206 30.05 41.01 -13.65
CA SER A 206 31.36 41.51 -13.27
C SER A 206 31.28 43.03 -13.04
N SER A 207 31.27 43.45 -11.77
CA SER A 207 31.74 44.74 -11.23
C SER A 207 31.27 46.06 -11.86
N THR A 208 30.27 46.09 -12.75
CA THR A 208 29.72 47.33 -13.31
C THR A 208 28.21 47.41 -13.03
N PRO A 209 27.67 48.51 -12.49
CA PRO A 209 26.23 48.66 -12.27
C PRO A 209 25.53 48.76 -13.63
N ARG A 210 25.16 47.61 -14.20
CA ARG A 210 24.35 47.55 -15.41
C ARG A 210 22.90 47.39 -14.99
N GLU A 211 22.03 48.27 -15.50
CA GLU A 211 20.59 48.16 -15.25
C GLU A 211 20.09 46.77 -15.62
N LEU A 212 19.27 46.17 -14.74
CA LEU A 212 18.61 44.89 -15.01
C LEU A 212 17.90 44.95 -16.36
N THR A 213 18.18 43.98 -17.22
CA THR A 213 17.54 43.86 -18.54
C THR A 213 16.03 43.73 -18.37
N TRP A 214 15.21 44.22 -19.31
CA TRP A 214 13.75 44.09 -19.23
C TRP A 214 13.28 42.65 -18.95
N GLY A 215 13.92 41.66 -19.58
CA GLY A 215 13.62 40.24 -19.34
C GLY A 215 13.95 39.75 -17.93
N GLN A 216 14.98 40.30 -17.28
CA GLN A 216 15.32 39.97 -15.90
C GLN A 216 14.29 40.56 -14.93
N ARG A 217 13.89 41.82 -15.12
CA ARG A 217 12.83 42.46 -14.31
C ARG A 217 11.50 41.73 -14.44
N ALA A 218 11.09 41.42 -15.68
CA ALA A 218 9.86 40.67 -15.92
C ALA A 218 9.88 39.27 -15.29
N TYR A 219 11.03 38.59 -15.26
CA TYR A 219 11.19 37.30 -14.60
C TYR A 219 11.18 37.41 -13.08
N GLU A 220 11.82 38.44 -12.51
CA GLU A 220 11.78 38.72 -11.08
C GLU A 220 10.37 39.08 -10.58
N ASP A 221 9.61 39.83 -11.39
CA ASP A 221 8.20 40.14 -11.15
C ASP A 221 7.36 38.86 -11.20
N LEU A 222 7.64 37.94 -12.13
CA LEU A 222 6.97 36.64 -12.22
C LEU A 222 7.28 35.76 -11.00
N ILE A 223 8.53 35.71 -10.54
CA ILE A 223 8.90 35.01 -9.30
C ILE A 223 8.20 35.62 -8.08
N ALA A 224 8.11 36.95 -8.01
CA ALA A 224 7.43 37.65 -6.93
C ALA A 224 5.92 37.38 -6.94
N ALA A 225 5.30 37.32 -8.13
CA ALA A 225 3.87 37.05 -8.32
C ALA A 225 3.49 35.57 -8.18
N ALA A 226 4.42 34.63 -8.42
CA ALA A 226 4.15 33.19 -8.43
C ALA A 226 3.74 32.61 -7.06
N GLY A 227 3.90 33.34 -5.96
CA GLY A 227 3.49 32.87 -4.63
C GLY A 227 4.15 31.55 -4.23
N SER A 228 3.42 30.68 -3.55
CA SER A 228 3.84 29.30 -3.26
C SER A 228 3.39 28.39 -4.40
N ALA A 229 4.33 27.79 -5.13
CA ALA A 229 3.99 26.75 -6.10
C ALA A 229 3.91 25.40 -5.39
N MET A 230 3.04 24.49 -5.81
CA MET A 230 3.06 23.11 -5.31
C MET A 230 3.94 22.25 -6.23
N SER A 231 4.86 21.50 -5.64
CA SER A 231 5.70 20.53 -6.35
C SER A 231 5.24 19.13 -6.00
N HIS A 232 5.13 18.30 -7.03
CA HIS A 232 4.72 16.90 -6.95
C HIS A 232 5.95 16.02 -7.18
N ASP A 233 6.22 15.14 -6.23
CA ASP A 233 7.28 14.15 -6.32
C ASP A 233 6.65 12.75 -6.39
N LEU A 234 6.78 12.10 -7.54
CA LEU A 234 6.18 10.80 -7.80
C LEU A 234 7.18 9.68 -7.52
N LEU A 235 6.84 8.82 -6.58
CA LEU A 235 7.64 7.68 -6.18
C LEU A 235 6.87 6.39 -6.39
N LEU A 236 7.55 5.38 -6.91
CA LEU A 236 7.01 4.03 -7.07
C LEU A 236 7.89 3.06 -6.30
N ALA A 237 7.34 2.47 -5.23
CA ALA A 237 7.99 1.39 -4.51
C ALA A 237 7.53 0.04 -5.09
N LEU A 238 8.47 -0.73 -5.64
CA LEU A 238 8.26 -2.09 -6.14
C LEU A 238 8.64 -3.08 -5.04
N VAL A 239 7.69 -3.89 -4.59
CA VAL A 239 7.89 -4.89 -3.54
C VAL A 239 7.89 -6.30 -4.14
N VAL A 240 9.00 -7.01 -3.92
CA VAL A 240 9.22 -8.39 -4.35
C VAL A 240 9.20 -9.33 -3.14
N ASP A 241 8.38 -10.37 -3.22
CA ASP A 241 8.34 -11.46 -2.24
C ASP A 241 9.53 -12.41 -2.49
N THR A 242 10.52 -12.35 -1.59
CA THR A 242 11.73 -13.19 -1.66
C THR A 242 11.44 -14.66 -1.38
N GLY A 243 10.36 -14.97 -0.67
CA GLY A 243 9.89 -16.33 -0.43
C GLY A 243 9.38 -16.97 -1.72
N LYS A 244 8.52 -16.27 -2.47
CA LYS A 244 8.01 -16.73 -3.78
C LYS A 244 9.09 -16.69 -4.87
N ALA A 245 10.01 -15.73 -4.80
CA ALA A 245 11.13 -15.61 -5.73
C ALA A 245 12.32 -16.53 -5.41
N ARG A 246 12.25 -17.38 -4.36
CA ARG A 246 13.38 -18.19 -3.86
C ARG A 246 14.11 -19.00 -4.92
N ARG A 247 13.37 -19.60 -5.88
CA ARG A 247 13.98 -20.38 -6.97
C ARG A 247 14.84 -19.50 -7.87
N ARG A 248 14.29 -18.35 -8.31
CA ARG A 248 15.02 -17.38 -9.14
C ARG A 248 16.21 -16.79 -8.40
N ILE A 249 16.05 -16.44 -7.12
CA ILE A 249 17.15 -15.96 -6.28
C ILE A 249 18.29 -16.98 -6.22
N LYS A 250 17.98 -18.28 -6.05
CA LYS A 250 18.99 -19.35 -6.04
C LYS A 250 19.67 -19.52 -7.40
N GLU A 251 18.92 -19.44 -8.50
CA GLU A 251 19.45 -19.50 -9.87
C GLU A 251 20.36 -18.31 -10.19
N SER A 252 20.08 -17.13 -9.62
CA SER A 252 20.84 -15.88 -9.78
C SER A 252 22.03 -15.72 -8.83
N GLY A 253 22.55 -16.81 -8.24
CA GLY A 253 23.72 -16.79 -7.36
C GLY A 253 23.43 -16.87 -5.85
N GLY A 254 22.16 -16.79 -5.46
CA GLY A 254 21.73 -16.95 -4.07
C GLY A 254 22.08 -15.77 -3.15
N GLY A 255 21.62 -15.85 -1.90
CA GLY A 255 21.84 -14.81 -0.89
C GLY A 255 21.35 -13.43 -1.35
N LEU A 256 22.03 -12.37 -0.89
CA LEU A 256 21.71 -10.99 -1.24
C LEU A 256 22.04 -10.65 -2.70
N VAL A 257 23.06 -11.28 -3.29
CA VAL A 257 23.43 -11.08 -4.70
C VAL A 257 22.29 -11.55 -5.62
N GLY A 258 21.72 -12.72 -5.33
CA GLY A 258 20.56 -13.22 -6.06
C GLY A 258 19.30 -12.36 -5.86
N VAL A 259 19.10 -11.78 -4.68
CA VAL A 259 18.00 -10.84 -4.40
C VAL A 259 18.16 -9.57 -5.24
N GLU A 260 19.36 -8.98 -5.25
CA GLU A 260 19.65 -7.80 -6.07
C GLU A 260 19.39 -8.08 -7.55
N GLN A 261 19.88 -9.20 -8.08
CA GLN A 261 19.70 -9.54 -9.49
C GLN A 261 18.22 -9.71 -9.87
N VAL A 262 17.43 -10.39 -9.03
CA VAL A 262 15.99 -10.53 -9.25
C VAL A 262 15.29 -9.18 -9.18
N LEU A 263 15.63 -8.35 -8.21
CA LEU A 263 15.03 -7.03 -8.06
C LEU A 263 15.35 -6.13 -9.27
N ARG A 264 16.58 -6.15 -9.77
CA ARG A 264 17.01 -5.43 -10.97
C ARG A 264 16.21 -5.85 -12.19
N LEU A 265 16.05 -7.15 -12.42
CA LEU A 265 15.22 -7.67 -13.53
C LEU A 265 13.76 -7.20 -13.43
N GLU A 266 13.19 -7.17 -12.22
CA GLU A 266 11.82 -6.69 -12.03
C GLU A 266 11.72 -5.16 -12.20
N VAL A 267 12.72 -4.39 -11.76
CA VAL A 267 12.81 -2.94 -11.97
C VAL A 267 12.93 -2.60 -13.46
N GLU A 268 13.79 -3.29 -14.21
CA GLU A 268 13.93 -3.09 -15.67
C GLU A 268 12.62 -3.40 -16.40
N ALA A 269 11.97 -4.49 -16.00
CA ALA A 269 10.72 -4.91 -16.59
C ALA A 269 9.55 -4.00 -16.21
N MET A 270 9.55 -3.42 -15.00
CA MET A 270 8.61 -2.36 -14.59
C MET A 270 8.87 -1.06 -15.35
N THR A 271 10.13 -0.65 -15.49
CA THR A 271 10.54 0.54 -16.24
C THR A 271 10.10 0.46 -17.69
N THR A 272 10.30 -0.69 -18.34
CA THR A 272 9.82 -0.95 -19.70
C THR A 272 8.30 -0.84 -19.78
N ALA A 273 7.58 -1.42 -18.82
CA ALA A 273 6.12 -1.38 -18.79
C ALA A 273 5.59 0.06 -18.61
N LEU A 274 6.18 0.84 -17.69
CA LEU A 274 5.82 2.25 -17.44
C LEU A 274 6.16 3.16 -18.62
N GLY A 275 7.23 2.87 -19.37
CA GLY A 275 7.57 3.61 -20.59
C GLY A 275 6.45 3.59 -21.63
N THR A 276 5.71 2.47 -21.72
CA THR A 276 4.52 2.36 -22.58
C THR A 276 3.31 3.15 -22.07
N HIS A 277 3.40 3.82 -20.93
CA HIS A 277 2.39 4.68 -20.31
C HIS A 277 2.82 6.15 -20.33
N ASN A 278 3.90 6.50 -21.05
CA ASN A 278 4.47 7.86 -21.06
C ASN A 278 4.85 8.36 -19.63
N VAL A 279 5.11 7.40 -18.73
CA VAL A 279 5.73 7.61 -17.42
C VAL A 279 7.20 7.24 -17.56
N ARG A 280 8.08 8.15 -17.16
CA ARG A 280 9.51 7.94 -17.20
C ARG A 280 10.00 7.60 -15.80
N VAL A 281 10.71 6.49 -15.66
CA VAL A 281 11.52 6.24 -14.46
C VAL A 281 12.79 7.07 -14.62
N GLU A 282 12.99 8.03 -13.73
CA GLU A 282 14.15 8.93 -13.75
C GLU A 282 15.38 8.25 -13.13
N GLU A 283 15.16 7.61 -11.98
CA GLU A 283 16.22 6.93 -11.24
C GLU A 283 15.65 5.83 -10.33
N TRP A 284 16.45 4.80 -10.10
CA TRP A 284 16.30 3.92 -8.95
C TRP A 284 17.13 4.53 -7.81
N LEU A 285 16.45 4.90 -6.72
CA LEU A 285 17.04 5.76 -5.69
C LEU A 285 18.33 5.16 -5.09
N PRO A 286 19.43 5.94 -5.04
CA PRO A 286 20.61 5.58 -4.28
C PRO A 286 20.32 5.68 -2.77
N GLU A 287 21.25 5.17 -1.96
CA GLU A 287 21.13 5.16 -0.50
C GLU A 287 20.76 6.54 0.06
N THR A 288 21.44 7.60 -0.37
CA THR A 288 21.15 8.97 0.03
C THR A 288 19.74 9.42 -0.34
N GLY A 289 19.27 9.07 -1.54
CA GLY A 289 17.92 9.40 -2.01
C GLY A 289 16.83 8.73 -1.18
N VAL A 290 17.03 7.45 -0.80
CA VAL A 290 16.10 6.74 0.10
C VAL A 290 16.10 7.37 1.49
N LEU A 291 17.27 7.70 2.04
CA LEU A 291 17.38 8.31 3.37
C LEU A 291 16.75 9.72 3.41
N ASP A 292 16.93 10.53 2.37
CA ASP A 292 16.31 11.85 2.24
C ASP A 292 14.79 11.76 2.16
N VAL A 293 14.31 10.78 1.39
CA VAL A 293 12.89 10.46 1.29
C VAL A 293 12.32 10.02 2.65
N VAL A 294 12.99 9.12 3.37
CA VAL A 294 12.55 8.69 4.70
C VAL A 294 12.54 9.88 5.66
N ARG A 295 13.61 10.67 5.68
CA ARG A 295 13.73 11.86 6.53
C ARG A 295 12.63 12.88 6.25
N GLY A 296 12.37 13.20 4.98
CA GLY A 296 11.33 14.17 4.60
C GLY A 296 9.90 13.73 4.91
N ALA A 297 9.66 12.42 5.11
CA ALA A 297 8.38 11.95 5.61
C ALA A 297 8.19 12.27 7.10
N PHE A 298 9.25 12.12 7.90
CA PHE A 298 9.21 12.30 9.36
C PHE A 298 9.52 13.72 9.83
N ASP A 299 10.41 14.44 9.15
CA ASP A 299 10.80 15.82 9.47
C ASP A 299 10.41 16.73 8.30
N PRO A 300 9.16 17.24 8.27
CA PRO A 300 8.75 18.17 7.23
C PRO A 300 9.48 19.52 7.31
N ALA A 301 10.07 19.91 8.44
CA ALA A 301 10.83 21.16 8.55
C ALA A 301 12.26 21.01 8.03
N ALA A 302 12.77 19.77 7.91
CA ALA A 302 14.06 19.52 7.28
C ALA A 302 14.12 20.18 5.90
N PRO A 303 15.20 20.91 5.57
CA PRO A 303 15.40 21.40 4.22
C PRO A 303 15.42 20.19 3.29
N THR A 304 14.45 20.12 2.38
CA THR A 304 14.42 19.07 1.37
C THR A 304 15.62 19.24 0.46
N THR A 305 16.68 18.45 0.67
CA THR A 305 17.80 18.31 -0.29
C THR A 305 17.34 17.74 -1.63
N LEU A 306 16.09 17.27 -1.71
CA LEU A 306 15.37 16.89 -2.94
C LEU A 306 15.19 18.00 -3.97
N VAL A 307 15.60 19.25 -3.67
CA VAL A 307 15.67 20.30 -4.70
C VAL A 307 16.80 19.96 -5.68
N ARG A 308 16.44 19.18 -6.71
CA ARG A 308 17.02 19.11 -8.05
C ARG A 308 18.33 19.89 -8.15
N GLN A 309 19.43 19.30 -7.68
CA GLN A 309 20.75 19.65 -8.18
C GLN A 309 20.84 18.96 -9.54
N PRO A 310 20.71 19.66 -10.68
CA PRO A 310 21.23 19.09 -11.90
C PRO A 310 22.73 18.90 -11.63
N ALA A 311 23.21 17.66 -11.78
CA ALA A 311 24.62 17.39 -11.90
C ALA A 311 25.14 18.09 -13.16
N VAL A 312 25.36 19.40 -13.06
CA VAL A 312 26.20 20.14 -14.00
C VAL A 312 27.62 19.82 -13.57
N SER A 313 28.06 18.63 -13.97
CA SER A 313 29.46 18.25 -14.01
C SER A 313 30.14 19.07 -15.12
N THR A 314 30.30 20.38 -14.91
CA THR A 314 31.27 21.19 -15.64
C THR A 314 32.38 21.56 -14.69
N THR A 315 33.24 20.57 -14.42
CA THR A 315 34.61 20.83 -13.99
C THR A 315 35.47 19.80 -14.70
N PRO A 316 36.41 20.21 -15.58
CA PRO A 316 37.39 19.28 -16.12
C PRO A 316 38.19 18.67 -14.97
N PRO A 317 38.65 17.40 -15.08
CA PRO A 317 39.48 16.80 -14.05
C PRO A 317 40.84 17.52 -14.04
N GLY A 318 40.99 18.50 -13.15
CA GLY A 318 42.28 19.08 -12.83
C GLY A 318 43.10 18.09 -11.99
N PRO A 319 44.43 17.98 -12.21
CA PRO A 319 45.28 17.08 -11.46
C PRO A 319 45.57 17.70 -10.08
N GLY A 320 44.62 17.54 -9.15
CA GLY A 320 44.81 17.80 -7.72
C GLY A 320 44.90 16.47 -6.97
N PRO A 321 45.69 16.37 -5.89
CA PRO A 321 45.93 15.12 -5.19
C PRO A 321 44.60 14.56 -4.66
N GLN A 322 44.31 13.31 -5.02
CA GLN A 322 43.24 12.49 -4.45
C GLN A 322 43.52 12.29 -2.96
N ASN A 323 42.97 13.19 -2.15
CA ASN A 323 42.75 12.92 -0.74
C ASN A 323 41.43 12.14 -0.67
N ASP A 324 41.53 10.82 -0.55
CA ASP A 324 40.45 9.87 -0.27
C ASP A 324 39.86 10.07 1.14
N THR A 325 39.45 11.29 1.44
CA THR A 325 38.77 11.64 2.69
C THR A 325 37.78 12.74 2.38
N GLU A 326 36.75 12.39 1.62
CA GLU A 326 35.49 13.08 1.84
C GLU A 326 35.07 12.83 3.29
N PRO A 327 34.69 13.86 4.05
CA PRO A 327 34.19 13.66 5.40
C PRO A 327 32.88 12.87 5.29
N ARG A 328 32.97 11.55 5.46
CA ARG A 328 31.85 10.68 5.78
C ARG A 328 31.23 11.24 7.05
N ALA A 329 30.22 12.10 6.90
CA ALA A 329 29.46 12.58 8.03
C ALA A 329 29.00 11.34 8.79
N PRO A 330 29.35 11.21 10.09
CA PRO A 330 28.99 10.06 10.89
C PRO A 330 27.48 9.88 10.79
N GLY A 331 27.02 8.65 10.57
CA GLY A 331 25.64 8.30 10.29
C GLY A 331 24.66 8.90 11.30
N VAL A 332 24.21 10.13 11.03
CA VAL A 332 23.08 10.74 11.71
C VAL A 332 21.91 9.86 11.32
N ALA A 333 21.33 9.20 12.32
CA ALA A 333 20.18 8.32 12.14
C ALA A 333 19.15 9.02 11.25
N SER A 334 18.95 8.54 10.03
CA SER A 334 18.00 9.13 9.08
C SER A 334 16.54 8.80 9.43
N GLY A 335 16.32 8.11 10.55
CA GLY A 335 15.00 7.92 11.16
C GLY A 335 14.61 9.12 12.04
N PRO A 336 13.33 9.20 12.43
CA PRO A 336 12.83 10.26 13.29
C PRO A 336 13.54 10.27 14.64
N MET A 337 13.75 11.45 15.23
CA MET A 337 14.26 11.58 16.61
C MET A 337 13.19 11.24 17.64
N ALA A 338 11.94 11.62 17.37
CA ALA A 338 10.79 11.39 18.22
C ALA A 338 9.53 11.10 17.39
N VAL A 339 8.75 10.12 17.85
CA VAL A 339 7.39 9.86 17.35
C VAL A 339 6.46 9.66 18.53
N ASP A 340 5.31 10.33 18.53
CA ASP A 340 4.23 10.16 19.51
C ASP A 340 2.89 9.93 18.79
N GLU A 341 2.41 8.68 18.82
CA GLU A 341 1.11 8.31 18.27
C GLU A 341 -0.02 8.73 19.23
N HIS A 342 -0.93 9.55 18.72
CA HIS A 342 -2.18 9.91 19.38
C HIS A 342 -3.37 9.20 18.71
N TRP A 343 -4.55 9.30 19.32
CA TRP A 343 -5.75 8.64 18.81
C TRP A 343 -6.12 9.08 17.39
N THR A 344 -6.00 10.38 17.08
CA THR A 344 -6.45 10.96 15.81
C THR A 344 -5.33 11.52 14.93
N TYR A 345 -4.10 11.55 15.42
CA TYR A 345 -2.93 12.04 14.67
C TYR A 345 -1.64 11.37 15.16
N VAL A 346 -0.56 11.50 14.39
CA VAL A 346 0.80 11.17 14.83
C VAL A 346 1.61 12.46 14.85
N ARG A 347 2.37 12.67 15.92
CA ARG A 347 3.39 13.72 15.98
C ARG A 347 4.75 13.11 15.69
N THR A 348 5.45 13.68 14.73
CA THR A 348 6.86 13.41 14.41
C THR A 348 7.71 14.61 14.83
N ASP A 349 8.99 14.60 14.47
CA ASP A 349 9.99 15.60 14.88
C ASP A 349 9.48 17.04 14.80
N SER A 350 9.05 17.45 13.60
CA SER A 350 8.59 18.81 13.33
C SER A 350 7.14 18.90 12.85
N GLY A 351 6.45 17.77 12.69
CA GLY A 351 5.16 17.68 11.99
C GLY A 351 4.07 17.00 12.79
N PHE A 352 2.83 17.42 12.53
CA PHE A 352 1.62 16.68 12.89
C PHE A 352 1.03 16.07 11.63
N HIS A 353 0.75 14.78 11.68
CA HIS A 353 0.24 14.01 10.56
C HIS A 353 -1.12 13.39 10.86
N GLN A 354 -2.01 13.41 9.87
CA GLN A 354 -3.24 12.62 9.88
C GLN A 354 -3.33 11.78 8.61
N THR A 355 -3.55 10.48 8.78
CA THR A 355 -3.73 9.57 7.66
C THR A 355 -5.16 9.07 7.58
N PHE A 356 -5.71 9.20 6.38
CA PHE A 356 -7.04 8.77 5.97
C PHE A 356 -6.92 7.57 5.03
N TRP A 357 -7.88 6.66 5.12
CA TRP A 357 -8.09 5.57 4.17
C TRP A 357 -9.26 5.92 3.25
N ILE A 358 -9.13 5.63 1.95
CA ILE A 358 -10.25 5.73 1.01
C ILE A 358 -11.16 4.52 1.21
N ALA A 359 -12.26 4.72 1.94
CA ALA A 359 -13.19 3.66 2.33
C ALA A 359 -14.07 3.18 1.19
N GLU A 360 -14.55 4.11 0.37
CA GLU A 360 -15.38 3.81 -0.78
C GLU A 360 -14.92 4.66 -1.97
N TRP A 361 -14.75 4.00 -3.10
CA TRP A 361 -14.52 4.62 -4.40
C TRP A 361 -15.85 5.16 -4.98
N PRO A 362 -15.82 6.00 -6.03
CA PRO A 362 -17.02 6.59 -6.59
C PRO A 362 -18.07 5.55 -6.98
N ARG A 363 -19.29 5.72 -6.44
CA ARG A 363 -20.42 4.82 -6.70
C ARG A 363 -21.09 5.08 -8.05
N GLN A 364 -20.95 6.29 -8.57
CA GLN A 364 -21.42 6.68 -9.89
C GLN A 364 -20.34 6.43 -10.93
N LYS A 365 -20.74 6.37 -12.21
CA LYS A 365 -19.78 6.30 -13.30
C LYS A 365 -18.97 7.61 -13.33
N VAL A 366 -17.65 7.50 -13.23
CA VAL A 366 -16.73 8.63 -13.27
C VAL A 366 -15.74 8.47 -14.41
N PHE A 367 -15.31 9.59 -14.98
CA PHE A 367 -14.25 9.58 -15.97
C PHE A 367 -12.87 9.46 -15.30
N PRO A 368 -11.90 8.84 -15.97
CA PRO A 368 -10.50 8.88 -15.55
C PRO A 368 -10.03 10.32 -15.24
N GLY A 369 -9.33 10.49 -14.12
CA GLY A 369 -8.92 11.81 -13.61
C GLY A 369 -9.79 12.35 -12.47
N PHE A 370 -10.81 11.61 -12.01
CA PHE A 370 -11.67 12.03 -10.88
C PHE A 370 -10.91 12.29 -9.56
N LEU A 371 -9.69 11.77 -9.39
CA LEU A 371 -8.84 12.03 -8.23
C LEU A 371 -8.12 13.39 -8.27
N HIS A 372 -8.21 14.14 -9.38
CA HIS A 372 -7.58 15.45 -9.53
C HIS A 372 -7.87 16.40 -8.34
N PRO A 373 -9.12 16.54 -7.85
CA PRO A 373 -9.39 17.40 -6.70
C PRO A 373 -8.65 16.98 -5.42
N LEU A 374 -8.35 15.68 -5.27
CA LEU A 374 -7.70 15.12 -4.08
C LEU A 374 -6.17 15.21 -4.17
N ILE A 375 -5.61 15.06 -5.38
CA ILE A 375 -4.15 15.13 -5.64
C ILE A 375 -3.65 16.58 -5.60
N TYR A 376 -4.45 17.52 -6.11
CA TYR A 376 -4.08 18.95 -6.18
C TYR A 376 -4.80 19.77 -5.10
N VAL A 377 -5.12 19.14 -3.95
CA VAL A 377 -5.88 19.79 -2.89
C VAL A 377 -5.02 20.81 -2.12
N GLY A 378 -5.53 22.04 -2.06
CA GLY A 378 -5.03 23.10 -1.19
C GLY A 378 -3.56 23.48 -1.38
N GLU A 379 -3.07 24.33 -0.50
CA GLU A 379 -1.67 24.77 -0.46
C GLU A 379 -0.96 24.20 0.77
N PHE A 380 -0.98 22.87 0.91
CA PHE A 380 -0.40 22.19 2.07
C PHE A 380 0.23 20.85 1.72
N ARG A 381 1.12 20.40 2.60
CA ARG A 381 1.83 19.13 2.44
C ARG A 381 0.88 17.96 2.60
N HIS A 382 0.78 17.15 1.56
CA HIS A 382 0.04 15.90 1.63
C HIS A 382 0.67 14.83 0.73
N THR A 383 0.35 13.58 1.02
CA THR A 383 0.79 12.43 0.23
C THR A 383 -0.43 11.60 -0.11
N VAL A 384 -0.66 11.36 -1.40
CA VAL A 384 -1.64 10.37 -1.87
C VAL A 384 -0.88 9.12 -2.23
N THR A 385 -1.14 8.02 -1.52
CA THR A 385 -0.49 6.73 -1.73
C THR A 385 -1.51 5.71 -2.16
N GLU A 386 -1.28 5.07 -3.30
CA GLU A 386 -2.03 3.91 -3.77
C GLU A 386 -1.14 2.66 -3.71
N VAL A 387 -1.52 1.70 -2.87
CA VAL A 387 -0.89 0.39 -2.78
C VAL A 387 -1.71 -0.61 -3.57
N ILE A 388 -1.13 -1.16 -4.63
CA ILE A 388 -1.78 -2.12 -5.51
C ILE A 388 -1.14 -3.47 -5.27
N ARG A 389 -1.88 -4.39 -4.64
CA ARG A 389 -1.44 -5.78 -4.44
C ARG A 389 -1.85 -6.63 -5.64
N ALA A 390 -0.90 -7.37 -6.20
CA ALA A 390 -1.16 -8.36 -7.22
C ALA A 390 -1.86 -9.59 -6.62
N VAL A 391 -2.94 -10.05 -7.24
CA VAL A 391 -3.59 -11.32 -6.87
C VAL A 391 -3.29 -12.34 -7.97
N PRO A 392 -2.65 -13.48 -7.66
CA PRO A 392 -2.43 -14.54 -8.63
C PRO A 392 -3.76 -15.02 -9.22
N THR A 393 -3.79 -15.30 -10.52
CA THR A 393 -5.02 -15.72 -11.23
C THR A 393 -5.72 -16.92 -10.57
N THR A 394 -4.95 -17.86 -10.03
CA THR A 394 -5.50 -19.04 -9.32
C THR A 394 -6.21 -18.68 -8.01
N GLU A 395 -5.70 -17.69 -7.28
CA GLU A 395 -6.34 -17.16 -6.07
C GLU A 395 -7.59 -16.36 -6.45
N ALA A 396 -7.50 -15.52 -7.48
CA ALA A 396 -8.63 -14.74 -8.00
C ALA A 396 -9.82 -15.62 -8.41
N LEU A 397 -9.58 -16.67 -9.20
CA LEU A 397 -10.62 -17.61 -9.63
C LEU A 397 -11.23 -18.40 -8.46
N ARG A 398 -10.43 -18.72 -7.44
CA ARG A 398 -10.92 -19.37 -6.22
C ARG A 398 -11.84 -18.44 -5.42
N ASP A 399 -11.47 -17.17 -5.31
CA ASP A 399 -12.27 -16.17 -4.61
C ASP A 399 -13.58 -15.87 -5.35
N ILE A 400 -13.55 -15.78 -6.68
CA ILE A 400 -14.74 -15.63 -7.53
C ILE A 400 -15.68 -16.83 -7.34
N ARG A 401 -15.15 -18.06 -7.41
CA ARG A 401 -15.97 -19.28 -7.18
C ARG A 401 -16.59 -19.28 -5.79
N SER A 402 -15.81 -18.94 -4.75
CA SER A 402 -16.34 -18.86 -3.38
C SER A 402 -17.42 -17.77 -3.24
N ALA A 403 -17.32 -16.67 -3.98
CA ALA A 403 -18.35 -15.62 -4.00
C ALA A 403 -19.62 -16.12 -4.71
N GLN A 404 -19.49 -16.75 -5.88
CA GLN A 404 -20.61 -17.34 -6.62
C GLN A 404 -21.38 -18.38 -5.79
N GLU A 405 -20.67 -19.30 -5.12
CA GLU A 405 -21.27 -20.29 -4.22
C GLU A 405 -22.04 -19.63 -3.06
N ALA A 406 -21.51 -18.52 -2.51
CA ALA A 406 -22.18 -17.78 -1.46
C ALA A 406 -23.46 -17.08 -1.96
N HIS A 407 -23.43 -16.50 -3.16
CA HIS A 407 -24.60 -15.91 -3.81
C HIS A 407 -25.66 -16.97 -4.12
N GLU A 408 -25.26 -18.13 -4.64
CA GLU A 408 -26.18 -19.24 -4.91
C GLU A 408 -26.84 -19.75 -3.63
N THR A 409 -26.05 -19.93 -2.56
CA THR A 409 -26.56 -20.34 -1.25
C THR A 409 -27.57 -19.32 -0.71
N ARG A 410 -27.27 -18.02 -0.81
CA ARG A 410 -28.19 -16.95 -0.42
C ARG A 410 -29.46 -16.95 -1.26
N ARG A 411 -29.37 -17.18 -2.57
CA ARG A 411 -30.52 -17.28 -3.47
C ARG A 411 -31.42 -18.45 -3.04
N ARG A 412 -30.86 -19.64 -2.80
CA ARG A 412 -31.61 -20.81 -2.31
C ARG A 412 -32.34 -20.53 -1.00
N ILE A 413 -31.68 -19.84 -0.06
CA ILE A 413 -32.29 -19.44 1.22
C ILE A 413 -33.43 -18.44 0.97
N ASN A 414 -33.21 -17.40 0.17
CA ASN A 414 -34.21 -16.38 -0.10
C ASN A 414 -35.44 -16.95 -0.82
N THR A 415 -35.25 -17.85 -1.79
CA THR A 415 -36.35 -18.58 -2.46
C THR A 415 -37.14 -19.42 -1.47
N ARG A 416 -36.49 -20.08 -0.51
CA ARG A 416 -37.19 -20.85 0.54
C ARG A 416 -38.05 -19.98 1.46
N PHE A 417 -37.69 -18.70 1.63
CA PHE A 417 -38.42 -17.75 2.48
C PHE A 417 -39.30 -16.77 1.67
N ASP A 418 -39.51 -17.01 0.37
CA ASP A 418 -40.23 -16.14 -0.57
C ASP A 418 -39.78 -14.66 -0.51
N ARG A 419 -38.48 -14.45 -0.31
CA ARG A 419 -37.88 -13.11 -0.25
C ARG A 419 -37.31 -12.72 -1.62
N PRO A 420 -37.75 -11.62 -2.22
CA PRO A 420 -37.16 -11.15 -3.48
C PRO A 420 -35.72 -10.68 -3.26
N LEU A 421 -34.87 -10.93 -4.26
CA LEU A 421 -33.51 -10.39 -4.30
C LEU A 421 -33.57 -8.86 -4.34
N THR A 422 -32.81 -8.23 -3.46
CA THR A 422 -32.65 -6.77 -3.45
C THR A 422 -31.86 -6.31 -4.69
N ARG A 423 -32.05 -5.05 -5.11
CA ARG A 423 -31.25 -4.47 -6.20
C ARG A 423 -29.76 -4.49 -5.91
N GLU A 424 -29.38 -4.37 -4.64
CA GLU A 424 -27.99 -4.44 -4.20
C GLU A 424 -27.40 -5.83 -4.44
N GLN A 425 -28.13 -6.90 -4.09
CA GLN A 425 -27.69 -8.27 -4.31
C GLN A 425 -27.54 -8.61 -5.80
N ARG A 426 -28.44 -8.10 -6.65
CA ARG A 426 -28.30 -8.29 -8.11
C ARG A 426 -27.07 -7.58 -8.67
N ALA A 427 -26.81 -6.35 -8.22
CA ALA A 427 -25.62 -5.62 -8.63
C ALA A 427 -24.33 -6.32 -8.16
N GLU A 428 -24.31 -6.90 -6.96
CA GLU A 428 -23.19 -7.73 -6.49
C GLU A 428 -22.98 -8.98 -7.35
N GLU A 429 -24.06 -9.69 -7.72
CA GLU A 429 -23.99 -10.85 -8.63
C GLU A 429 -23.44 -10.45 -10.02
N GLU A 430 -23.88 -9.32 -10.56
CA GLU A 430 -23.39 -8.76 -11.83
C GLU A 430 -21.90 -8.37 -11.74
N GLU A 431 -21.46 -7.75 -10.63
CA GLU A 431 -20.06 -7.38 -10.41
C GLU A 431 -19.14 -8.62 -10.33
N VAL A 432 -19.58 -9.71 -9.68
CA VAL A 432 -18.80 -10.97 -9.64
C VAL A 432 -18.73 -11.62 -11.03
N THR A 433 -19.82 -11.58 -11.79
CA THR A 433 -19.87 -12.13 -13.15
C THR A 433 -18.94 -11.34 -14.09
N GLN A 434 -18.99 -10.02 -14.04
CA GLN A 434 -18.10 -9.15 -14.81
C GLN A 434 -16.63 -9.42 -14.47
N ARG A 435 -16.30 -9.58 -13.18
CA ARG A 435 -14.93 -9.91 -12.76
C ARG A 435 -14.47 -11.27 -13.31
N GLU A 436 -15.35 -12.27 -13.37
CA GLU A 436 -15.03 -13.55 -14.00
C GLU A 436 -14.72 -13.39 -15.49
N GLU A 437 -15.56 -12.65 -16.22
CA GLU A 437 -15.35 -12.37 -17.64
C GLU A 437 -14.03 -11.63 -17.89
N GLU A 438 -13.68 -10.64 -17.07
CA GLU A 438 -12.43 -9.89 -17.18
C GLU A 438 -11.20 -10.79 -16.95
N ILE A 439 -11.22 -11.67 -15.95
CA ILE A 439 -10.12 -12.62 -15.70
C ILE A 439 -10.00 -13.65 -16.82
N VAL A 440 -11.13 -14.14 -17.35
CA VAL A 440 -11.14 -15.05 -18.52
C VAL A 440 -10.61 -14.36 -19.78
N ALA A 441 -10.89 -13.06 -19.95
CA ALA A 441 -10.35 -12.25 -21.04
C ALA A 441 -8.84 -11.96 -20.90
N GLY A 442 -8.21 -12.38 -19.80
CA GLY A 442 -6.77 -12.24 -19.57
C GLY A 442 -6.38 -10.96 -18.82
N HIS A 443 -7.33 -10.23 -18.26
CA HIS A 443 -7.02 -9.15 -17.32
C HIS A 443 -6.46 -9.71 -16.02
N GLY A 444 -5.62 -8.92 -15.36
CA GLY A 444 -5.08 -9.26 -14.04
C GLY A 444 -6.00 -8.79 -12.92
N ASP A 445 -6.07 -9.58 -11.85
CA ASP A 445 -6.77 -9.18 -10.63
C ASP A 445 -5.82 -8.43 -9.68
N VAL A 446 -6.27 -7.30 -9.17
CA VAL A 446 -5.50 -6.44 -8.27
C VAL A 446 -6.37 -5.93 -7.13
N ARG A 447 -5.73 -5.68 -5.99
CA ARG A 447 -6.40 -5.11 -4.80
C ARG A 447 -5.78 -3.75 -4.50
N PRO A 448 -6.39 -2.65 -4.96
CA PRO A 448 -5.95 -1.31 -4.64
C PRO A 448 -6.37 -0.93 -3.22
N ALA A 449 -5.49 -0.21 -2.55
CA ALA A 449 -5.65 0.32 -1.21
C ALA A 449 -5.07 1.74 -1.22
N ALA A 450 -5.90 2.76 -0.98
CA ALA A 450 -5.47 4.14 -1.08
C ALA A 450 -5.51 4.86 0.27
N TYR A 451 -4.47 5.64 0.53
CA TYR A 451 -4.26 6.42 1.74
C TYR A 451 -3.96 7.86 1.37
N VAL A 452 -4.46 8.81 2.17
CA VAL A 452 -4.08 10.20 2.08
C VAL A 452 -3.52 10.65 3.42
N THR A 453 -2.29 11.11 3.44
CA THR A 453 -1.66 11.66 4.64
C THR A 453 -1.47 13.15 4.50
N ILE A 454 -2.04 13.93 5.40
CA ILE A 454 -1.83 15.38 5.49
C ILE A 454 -0.82 15.70 6.58
N THR A 455 -0.04 16.75 6.38
CA THR A 455 1.02 17.17 7.31
C THR A 455 0.91 18.66 7.58
N ALA A 456 0.98 19.06 8.85
CA ALA A 456 0.90 20.45 9.30
C ALA A 456 1.96 20.76 10.38
N GLY A 457 2.28 22.04 10.57
CA GLY A 457 3.16 22.49 11.64
C GLY A 457 2.44 22.62 12.99
N THR A 458 1.12 22.81 12.97
CA THR A 458 0.28 22.95 14.17
C THR A 458 -1.00 22.12 14.07
N LEU A 459 -1.64 21.84 15.22
CA LEU A 459 -2.92 21.12 15.25
C LEU A 459 -4.07 21.93 14.64
N GLN A 460 -4.02 23.26 14.74
CA GLN A 460 -5.02 24.16 14.16
C GLN A 460 -4.95 24.12 12.63
N GLU A 461 -3.74 24.20 12.05
CA GLU A 461 -3.54 24.03 10.61
C GLU A 461 -3.95 22.63 10.14
N LEU A 462 -3.65 21.59 10.93
CA LEU A 462 -4.05 20.22 10.62
C LEU A 462 -5.57 20.07 10.50
N ALA A 463 -6.32 20.72 11.40
CA ALA A 463 -7.78 20.74 11.34
C ALA A 463 -8.30 21.48 10.10
N ARG A 464 -7.66 22.59 9.71
CA ARG A 464 -7.99 23.31 8.47
C ARG A 464 -7.72 22.46 7.22
N HIS A 465 -6.53 21.86 7.12
CA HIS A 465 -6.16 20.99 6.00
C HIS A 465 -7.07 19.77 5.90
N ARG A 466 -7.50 19.22 7.03
CA ARG A 466 -8.51 18.16 7.07
C ARG A 466 -9.83 18.60 6.44
N GLN A 467 -10.33 19.79 6.76
CA GLN A 467 -11.59 20.29 6.19
C GLN A 467 -11.48 20.53 4.68
N GLU A 468 -10.36 21.08 4.23
CA GLU A 468 -10.06 21.24 2.79
C GLU A 468 -10.00 19.87 2.10
N LEU A 469 -9.34 18.88 2.71
CA LEU A 469 -9.26 17.50 2.20
C LEU A 469 -10.64 16.82 2.13
N GLU A 470 -11.45 16.91 3.17
CA GLU A 470 -12.80 16.33 3.19
C GLU A 470 -13.70 16.96 2.12
N SER A 471 -13.54 18.26 1.86
CA SER A 471 -14.25 18.97 0.79
C SER A 471 -13.79 18.49 -0.60
N ALA A 472 -12.48 18.33 -0.80
CA ALA A 472 -11.92 17.78 -2.04
C ALA A 472 -12.35 16.32 -2.29
N ALA A 473 -12.40 15.51 -1.24
CA ALA A 473 -12.88 14.13 -1.31
C ALA A 473 -14.35 14.04 -1.74
N ALA A 474 -15.19 14.94 -1.23
CA ALA A 474 -16.58 15.04 -1.67
C ALA A 474 -16.67 15.39 -3.18
N GLY A 475 -15.83 16.30 -3.67
CA GLY A 475 -15.73 16.63 -5.10
C GLY A 475 -15.24 15.49 -5.99
N ALA A 476 -14.37 14.62 -5.45
CA ALA A 476 -13.89 13.41 -6.11
C ALA A 476 -14.84 12.20 -5.93
N PHE A 477 -15.97 12.36 -5.22
CA PHE A 477 -16.93 11.30 -4.89
C PHE A 477 -16.34 10.12 -4.11
N VAL A 478 -15.29 10.36 -3.31
CA VAL A 478 -14.64 9.34 -2.48
C VAL A 478 -14.99 9.53 -0.99
N GLU A 479 -15.20 8.41 -0.28
CA GLU A 479 -15.44 8.46 1.17
C GLU A 479 -14.10 8.29 1.92
N LEU A 480 -13.58 9.38 2.48
CA LEU A 480 -12.40 9.32 3.35
C LEU A 480 -12.79 8.92 4.77
N ARG A 481 -11.97 8.06 5.38
CA ARG A 481 -12.09 7.71 6.79
C ARG A 481 -10.77 7.84 7.52
N LEU A 482 -10.79 8.57 8.63
CA LEU A 482 -9.66 8.65 9.53
C LEU A 482 -9.41 7.30 10.20
N LEU A 483 -8.18 6.80 10.14
CA LEU A 483 -7.77 5.56 10.81
C LEU A 483 -7.48 5.80 12.29
N ALA A 484 -8.53 6.14 13.06
CA ALA A 484 -8.41 6.48 14.47
C ALA A 484 -7.90 5.29 15.31
N GLY A 485 -6.96 5.55 16.21
CA GLY A 485 -6.28 4.54 17.02
C GLY A 485 -5.27 3.69 16.25
N GLN A 486 -5.03 3.96 14.96
CA GLN A 486 -4.08 3.22 14.10
C GLN A 486 -3.25 4.19 13.24
N GLN A 487 -3.07 5.42 13.70
CA GLN A 487 -2.42 6.48 12.93
C GLN A 487 -0.95 6.18 12.64
N TRP A 488 -0.25 5.47 13.53
CA TRP A 488 1.13 5.07 13.27
C TRP A 488 1.23 4.11 12.08
N ALA A 489 0.47 3.01 12.11
CA ALA A 489 0.46 2.03 11.02
C ALA A 489 -0.03 2.64 9.70
N ALA A 490 -1.03 3.53 9.78
CA ALA A 490 -1.55 4.27 8.63
C ALA A 490 -0.49 5.20 8.03
N PHE A 491 0.21 5.97 8.88
CA PHE A 491 1.29 6.85 8.45
C PHE A 491 2.42 6.05 7.78
N VAL A 492 2.77 4.88 8.31
CA VAL A 492 3.77 4.00 7.69
C VAL A 492 3.30 3.54 6.30
N ALA A 493 2.06 3.08 6.17
CA ALA A 493 1.52 2.64 4.87
C ALA A 493 1.33 3.78 3.86
N GLY A 494 0.96 4.97 4.34
CA GLY A 494 0.56 6.11 3.51
C GLY A 494 1.64 7.16 3.26
N ALA A 495 2.63 7.29 4.13
CA ALA A 495 3.65 8.33 4.08
C ALA A 495 5.08 7.80 4.22
N SER A 496 5.32 6.68 4.92
CA SER A 496 6.66 6.08 4.93
C SER A 496 6.90 5.39 3.58
N ARG A 497 7.77 6.01 2.78
CA ARG A 497 8.00 5.66 1.38
C ARG A 497 8.77 4.35 1.17
N SER A 498 8.98 3.61 2.25
CA SER A 498 9.67 2.32 2.25
C SER A 498 8.76 1.15 1.89
N GLY A 499 7.44 1.35 1.72
CA GLY A 499 6.51 0.28 1.28
C GLY A 499 6.50 -0.96 2.17
N GLY A 500 7.00 -0.84 3.41
CA GLY A 500 7.23 -1.94 4.34
C GLY A 500 5.96 -2.72 4.66
N ASP A 501 6.12 -4.01 4.91
CA ASP A 501 5.00 -4.91 5.05
C ASP A 501 4.17 -4.60 6.28
N CYS A 502 2.90 -4.36 6.00
CA CYS A 502 1.85 -4.31 6.98
C CYS A 502 1.16 -5.69 6.95
N ASP A 503 1.81 -6.85 6.79
CA ASP A 503 1.07 -8.14 6.75
C ASP A 503 0.72 -8.68 8.15
N GLU A 504 1.46 -8.31 9.21
CA GLU A 504 1.02 -8.62 10.58
C GLU A 504 -0.19 -7.75 11.01
N TRP A 505 -0.23 -6.50 10.53
CA TRP A 505 -1.30 -5.53 10.83
C TRP A 505 -2.38 -5.45 9.75
N GLY A 506 -2.08 -5.87 8.55
CA GLY A 506 -2.95 -6.03 7.40
C GLY A 506 -3.72 -7.32 7.51
N THR A 507 -3.18 -8.36 8.15
CA THR A 507 -4.00 -9.47 8.64
C THR A 507 -4.93 -9.00 9.75
N ALA A 508 -4.56 -8.05 10.62
CA ALA A 508 -5.47 -7.48 11.61
C ALA A 508 -6.54 -6.55 10.97
N ILE A 509 -6.17 -5.65 10.05
CA ILE A 509 -7.07 -4.76 9.31
C ILE A 509 -7.98 -5.59 8.39
N ARG A 510 -7.48 -6.65 7.75
CA ARG A 510 -8.23 -7.57 6.88
C ARG A 510 -9.07 -8.55 7.70
N SER A 511 -8.60 -9.09 8.82
CA SER A 511 -9.37 -9.97 9.75
C SER A 511 -10.52 -9.21 10.43
N ILE A 512 -10.29 -7.97 10.84
CA ILE A 512 -11.30 -7.12 11.48
C ILE A 512 -12.39 -6.69 10.47
N CYS A 513 -12.00 -6.47 9.20
CA CYS A 513 -12.95 -6.18 8.12
C CYS A 513 -13.67 -7.43 7.57
N THR A 514 -13.00 -8.59 7.46
CA THR A 514 -13.55 -9.81 6.80
C THR A 514 -14.06 -10.89 7.76
N GLY A 515 -13.84 -10.79 9.07
CA GLY A 515 -14.45 -11.70 10.06
C GLY A 515 -14.03 -13.17 9.94
N ARG A 516 -12.92 -13.50 9.26
CA ARG A 516 -12.39 -14.86 9.13
C ARG A 516 -11.12 -15.02 9.97
N ARG A 517 -11.12 -16.00 10.88
CA ARG A 517 -9.89 -16.62 11.42
C ARG A 517 -9.49 -17.74 10.46
N GLU A 518 -8.24 -17.81 10.05
CA GLU A 518 -7.64 -19.09 9.68
C GLU A 518 -7.29 -19.86 10.97
N PRO A 519 -7.41 -21.20 10.97
CA PRO A 519 -7.15 -22.00 12.17
C PRO A 519 -5.65 -21.97 12.52
N PRO A 520 -5.28 -21.98 13.81
CA PRO A 520 -3.88 -22.04 14.22
C PRO A 520 -3.27 -23.38 13.76
N GLY A 521 -2.26 -23.29 12.89
CA GLY A 521 -1.34 -24.39 12.62
C GLY A 521 -0.57 -24.73 13.89
N ALA A 522 -0.54 -26.01 14.23
CA ALA A 522 0.09 -26.56 15.42
C ALA A 522 1.57 -26.16 15.54
N GLU A 523 1.89 -25.37 16.57
CA GLU A 523 3.24 -25.30 17.11
C GLU A 523 3.57 -26.63 17.77
N GLY A 524 4.69 -27.21 17.34
CA GLY A 524 5.18 -28.49 17.80
C GLY A 524 5.55 -28.43 19.28
N THR A 525 4.97 -29.34 20.06
CA THR A 525 5.48 -29.72 21.36
C THR A 525 6.80 -30.46 21.19
N THR A 526 7.82 -29.91 21.84
CA THR A 526 9.08 -30.57 22.12
C THR A 526 8.84 -31.53 23.30
N GLU A 527 8.99 -32.83 23.09
CA GLU A 527 9.28 -33.76 24.18
C GLU A 527 10.19 -34.88 23.68
N ALA A 528 11.19 -35.17 24.49
CA ALA A 528 12.34 -36.01 24.18
C ALA A 528 12.07 -37.49 24.52
N GLY A 529 12.72 -38.37 23.75
CA GLY A 529 13.27 -39.64 24.26
C GLY A 529 12.38 -40.87 24.19
N SER A 530 12.74 -41.80 23.29
CA SER A 530 13.06 -43.22 23.63
C SER A 530 12.73 -44.20 22.49
N ALA A 531 13.77 -44.93 22.09
CA ALA A 531 13.81 -46.30 21.57
C ALA A 531 13.04 -46.71 20.29
N ARG A 532 13.85 -46.99 19.24
CA ARG A 532 13.66 -48.05 18.22
C ARG A 532 13.33 -49.42 18.87
N PRO A 533 12.62 -50.36 18.20
CA PRO A 533 13.10 -50.98 16.93
C PRO A 533 12.03 -51.35 15.88
N GLN A 534 12.50 -51.49 14.63
CA GLN A 534 11.87 -52.24 13.51
C GLN A 534 12.23 -53.75 13.60
N PRO A 535 11.77 -54.65 12.70
CA PRO A 535 10.63 -54.61 11.75
C PRO A 535 9.77 -55.90 11.83
N ASN A 536 8.63 -55.96 11.10
CA ASN A 536 8.20 -57.26 10.55
C ASN A 536 7.33 -57.19 9.30
N VAL A 537 7.46 -58.26 8.53
CA VAL A 537 7.06 -58.56 7.15
C VAL A 537 5.62 -59.11 7.04
N GLY A 538 5.00 -58.96 5.86
CA GLY A 538 3.85 -59.78 5.38
C GLY A 538 2.92 -58.97 4.46
N VAL A 539 2.96 -59.04 3.12
CA VAL A 539 2.61 -60.11 2.16
C VAL A 539 1.12 -60.51 2.16
N ARG A 540 0.37 -60.05 1.12
CA ARG A 540 -0.58 -60.77 0.21
C ARG A 540 -1.43 -59.73 -0.57
N ALA A 541 -1.36 -59.65 -1.90
CA ALA A 541 -2.12 -60.40 -2.93
C ALA A 541 -3.64 -60.08 -2.89
N SER A 542 -4.42 -59.87 -3.96
CA SER A 542 -4.30 -59.98 -5.43
C SER A 542 -5.70 -59.70 -6.02
N GLN A 543 -5.81 -59.09 -7.23
CA GLN A 543 -6.83 -59.30 -8.30
C GLN A 543 -6.84 -58.04 -9.22
N PHE A 544 -6.26 -58.03 -10.43
CA PHE A 544 -6.56 -58.63 -11.76
C PHE A 544 -7.72 -58.02 -12.57
N GLY A 545 -7.40 -57.70 -13.85
CA GLY A 545 -8.23 -57.21 -14.97
C GLY A 545 -7.63 -55.93 -15.60
N GLU A 546 -6.62 -55.96 -16.48
CA GLU A 546 -6.65 -56.27 -17.96
C GLU A 546 -7.81 -55.54 -18.67
N ASP A 547 -7.63 -54.62 -19.62
CA ASP A 547 -6.86 -54.58 -20.88
C ASP A 547 -6.21 -53.18 -21.11
N GLY A 548 -5.13 -52.93 -21.86
CA GLY A 548 -4.47 -53.73 -22.89
C GLY A 548 -4.36 -52.96 -24.22
N ARG A 549 -3.43 -51.99 -24.37
CA ARG A 549 -2.49 -51.94 -25.52
C ARG A 549 -1.50 -50.78 -25.51
N CYS A 550 -0.23 -51.19 -25.47
CA CYS A 550 0.97 -50.42 -25.76
C CYS A 550 1.32 -50.57 -27.26
N ARG A 551 1.84 -49.53 -27.91
CA ARG A 551 2.89 -49.72 -28.93
C ARG A 551 3.81 -48.51 -29.03
N ALA A 552 5.09 -48.84 -29.02
CA ALA A 552 6.24 -47.96 -28.89
C ALA A 552 6.84 -47.53 -30.24
N ARG A 553 7.87 -46.68 -30.10
CA ARG A 553 9.17 -46.68 -30.81
C ARG A 553 9.35 -45.78 -32.05
N ARG A 554 10.21 -44.74 -31.91
CA ARG A 554 11.57 -44.59 -32.50
C ARG A 554 12.04 -43.12 -32.41
N LYS A 555 13.05 -42.79 -31.59
CA LYS A 555 14.46 -42.48 -31.96
C LYS A 555 14.67 -41.73 -33.30
N ARG A 556 15.21 -40.50 -33.24
CA ARG A 556 16.48 -40.10 -33.92
C ARG A 556 17.02 -38.75 -33.41
N VAL A 557 18.35 -38.70 -33.35
CA VAL A 557 19.25 -37.60 -32.94
C VAL A 557 20.04 -37.16 -34.19
N ARG A 558 20.25 -35.84 -34.37
CA ARG A 558 21.36 -35.09 -35.03
C ARG A 558 20.80 -33.71 -35.44
N GLN A 559 21.22 -32.55 -34.93
CA GLN A 559 22.53 -31.87 -34.88
C GLN A 559 23.15 -31.56 -36.27
N ARG A 560 22.98 -30.32 -36.77
CA ARG A 560 24.03 -29.34 -37.14
C ARG A 560 23.55 -28.26 -38.15
N LEU A 561 23.84 -27.01 -37.76
CA LEU A 561 24.44 -25.90 -38.53
C LEU A 561 23.77 -25.35 -39.80
N GLY A 562 23.64 -24.02 -39.84
CA GLY A 562 23.72 -23.22 -41.07
C GLY A 562 22.66 -22.12 -41.19
N GLU A 563 22.99 -20.94 -40.66
CA GLU A 563 22.47 -19.61 -41.07
C GLU A 563 22.65 -19.33 -42.58
N PRO A 564 22.06 -18.26 -43.15
CA PRO A 564 21.57 -17.01 -42.54
C PRO A 564 20.06 -16.76 -42.58
#